data_AF-A0A7S1R5W3-F1
#
_entry.id   AF-A0A7S1R5W3-F1
#
_cell.length_a   1.000
_cell.length_b   1.000
_cell.length_c   1.000
_cell.angle_alpha   90.00
_cell.angle_beta   90.00
_cell.angle_gamma   90.00
#
_symmetry.space_group_name_H-M   'P 1'
#
loop_
_entity.id
_entity.type
_entity.pdbx_description
1 polymer ?
#
loop_
_entity_poly.entity_id
_entity_poly.type
_entity_poly.pdbx_seq_one_letter_code
_entity_poly.pdbx_strand_id
1 'polypeptide(L)'
;DYAQHRYFDQSVDAELACWPDDIKSVTNVYSTWHYQDNCYNPTGFTCPNPPPGHMWTALNQSIAKVGDGAVAEAERSFWLSFLIHLVGDAHQPLHVTNLYSATFP
;
A
#
# COMPACT_ATOMS: atom_id res chain seq x y z
N ASP A 1 18.19 -8.21 -28.41
CA ASP A 1 18.69 -7.73 -27.11
C ASP A 1 17.63 -7.00 -26.26
N TYR A 2 16.82 -6.13 -26.87
CA TYR A 2 15.74 -5.37 -26.19
C TYR A 2 14.74 -6.20 -25.34
N ALA A 3 14.46 -7.46 -25.73
CA ALA A 3 13.55 -8.32 -25.00
C ALA A 3 14.13 -8.79 -23.67
N GLN A 4 15.41 -9.15 -23.60
CA GLN A 4 16.01 -9.68 -22.37
C GLN A 4 16.15 -8.61 -21.29
N HIS A 5 16.45 -7.36 -21.68
CA HIS A 5 16.41 -6.22 -20.77
C HIS A 5 15.01 -6.00 -20.17
N ARG A 6 13.94 -6.08 -20.97
CA ARG A 6 12.56 -5.97 -20.45
C ARG A 6 12.15 -7.12 -19.53
N TYR A 7 12.59 -8.34 -19.81
CA TYR A 7 12.30 -9.47 -18.91
C TYR A 7 13.04 -9.34 -17.57
N PHE A 8 14.28 -8.84 -17.57
CA PHE A 8 15.02 -8.54 -16.34
C PHE A 8 14.38 -7.39 -15.55
N ASP A 9 14.00 -6.31 -16.25
CA ASP A 9 13.35 -5.12 -15.66
C ASP A 9 11.99 -5.46 -15.02
N GLN A 10 11.14 -6.22 -15.74
CA GLN A 10 9.86 -6.69 -15.20
C GLN A 10 10.02 -7.60 -13.98
N SER A 11 11.09 -8.40 -13.90
CA SER A 11 11.33 -9.25 -12.74
C SER A 11 11.73 -8.45 -11.50
N VAL A 12 12.52 -7.39 -11.69
CA VAL A 12 12.90 -6.46 -10.61
C VAL A 12 11.71 -5.63 -10.15
N ASP A 13 10.90 -5.14 -11.09
CA ASP A 13 9.67 -4.39 -10.78
C ASP A 13 8.65 -5.25 -10.02
N ALA A 14 8.48 -6.52 -10.42
CA ALA A 14 7.58 -7.44 -9.75
C ALA A 14 8.07 -7.79 -8.33
N GLU A 15 9.36 -8.03 -8.15
CA GLU A 15 9.95 -8.31 -6.82
C GLU A 15 9.85 -7.09 -5.90
N LEU A 16 10.15 -5.89 -6.41
CA LEU A 16 9.98 -4.63 -5.69
C LEU A 16 8.51 -4.38 -5.31
N ALA A 17 7.58 -4.69 -6.20
CA ALA A 17 6.16 -4.56 -5.94
C ALA A 17 5.66 -5.54 -4.89
N CYS A 18 6.21 -6.76 -4.79
CA CYS A 18 5.79 -7.75 -3.79
C CYS A 18 6.46 -7.57 -2.42
N TRP A 19 7.65 -6.97 -2.38
CA TRP A 19 8.45 -6.86 -1.16
C TRP A 19 7.72 -6.25 0.06
N PRO A 20 6.85 -5.23 -0.08
CA PRO A 20 6.07 -4.71 1.07
C PRO A 20 5.15 -5.74 1.73
N ASP A 21 4.69 -6.76 1.00
CA ASP A 21 4.02 -7.91 1.60
C ASP A 21 5.02 -8.88 2.24
N ASP A 22 6.15 -9.16 1.58
CA ASP A 22 7.16 -10.09 2.07
C ASP A 22 7.77 -9.66 3.41
N ILE A 23 8.00 -8.35 3.59
CA ILE A 23 8.60 -7.80 4.82
C ILE A 23 7.70 -7.99 6.06
N LYS A 24 6.41 -8.29 5.88
CA LYS A 24 5.48 -8.67 6.97
C LYS A 24 5.92 -9.94 7.70
N SER A 25 6.70 -10.80 7.04
CA SER A 25 7.31 -11.99 7.66
C SER A 25 8.40 -11.64 8.69
N VAL A 26 8.97 -10.43 8.61
CA VAL A 26 10.04 -9.93 9.48
C VAL A 26 9.50 -8.93 10.50
N THR A 27 8.58 -8.04 10.09
CA THR A 27 8.02 -6.99 10.94
C THR A 27 6.60 -6.61 10.54
N ASN A 28 5.75 -6.31 11.52
CA ASN A 28 4.36 -5.88 11.30
C ASN A 28 4.16 -4.36 11.37
N VAL A 29 5.24 -3.58 11.53
CA VAL A 29 5.18 -2.12 11.70
C VAL A 29 4.49 -1.43 10.52
N TYR A 30 4.60 -2.00 9.32
CA TYR A 30 4.03 -1.45 8.08
C TYR A 30 2.67 -2.07 7.71
N SER A 31 2.16 -3.03 8.49
CA SER A 31 0.96 -3.79 8.10
C SER A 31 -0.26 -2.92 7.89
N THR A 32 -0.40 -1.84 8.67
CA THR A 32 -1.53 -0.89 8.57
C THR A 32 -1.46 0.01 7.35
N TRP A 33 -0.36 0.01 6.60
CA TRP A 33 -0.20 0.81 5.38
C TRP A 33 -0.92 0.18 4.18
N HIS A 34 -1.22 -1.12 4.23
CA HIS A 34 -1.78 -1.87 3.09
C HIS A 34 -3.29 -1.73 2.90
N TYR A 35 -3.97 -1.03 3.81
CA TYR A 35 -5.42 -0.89 3.75
C TYR A 35 -5.89 0.46 4.30
N GLN A 36 -7.12 0.80 3.91
CA GLN A 36 -7.91 1.88 4.45
C GLN A 36 -9.33 1.36 4.75
N ASP A 37 -9.75 1.42 6.01
CA ASP A 37 -11.08 0.98 6.40
C ASP A 37 -12.14 2.06 6.15
N ASN A 38 -12.37 2.42 4.88
CA ASN A 38 -13.45 3.35 4.58
C ASN A 38 -14.80 2.68 4.86
N CYS A 39 -15.68 3.37 5.59
CA CYS A 39 -16.98 2.81 5.94
C CYS A 39 -17.85 2.64 4.70
N TYR A 40 -18.27 1.40 4.44
CA TYR A 40 -19.34 1.07 3.52
C TYR A 40 -20.55 0.55 4.28
N ASN A 41 -21.64 1.30 4.19
CA ASN A 41 -22.85 1.01 4.94
C ASN A 41 -24.09 1.21 4.04
N PRO A 42 -24.56 0.13 3.39
CA PRO A 42 -25.77 0.18 2.57
C PRO A 42 -27.06 0.23 3.41
N THR A 43 -26.99 -0.02 4.73
CA THR A 43 -28.16 -0.19 5.61
C THR A 43 -28.49 1.02 6.49
N GLY A 44 -27.70 2.11 6.43
CA GLY A 44 -27.91 3.29 7.28
C GLY A 44 -27.36 3.14 8.71
N PHE A 45 -26.53 2.13 8.98
CA PHE A 45 -25.76 1.97 10.22
C PHE A 45 -24.79 3.15 10.50
N THR A 46 -24.55 3.50 11.76
CA THR A 46 -23.57 4.56 12.07
C THR A 46 -22.16 4.02 11.89
N CYS A 47 -21.40 4.60 10.97
CA CYS A 47 -19.98 4.29 10.82
C CYS A 47 -19.22 4.67 12.11
N PRO A 48 -18.58 3.72 12.82
CA PRO A 48 -17.63 4.09 13.86
C PRO A 48 -16.44 4.82 13.21
N ASN A 49 -15.70 5.62 13.98
CA ASN A 49 -14.35 6.03 13.55
C ASN A 49 -13.43 4.81 13.74
N PRO A 50 -13.05 4.06 12.69
CA PRO A 50 -12.15 2.94 12.87
C PRO A 50 -10.76 3.46 13.27
N PRO A 51 -9.93 2.64 13.95
CA PRO A 51 -8.52 2.91 13.99
C PRO A 51 -8.03 3.04 12.54
N PRO A 52 -7.39 4.16 12.17
CA PRO A 52 -7.14 4.44 10.77
C PRO A 52 -6.20 3.38 10.18
N GLY A 53 -6.68 2.65 9.16
CA GLY A 53 -5.79 2.21 8.09
C GLY A 53 -5.01 3.43 7.60
N HIS A 54 -3.70 3.28 7.44
CA HIS A 54 -2.78 4.39 7.20
C HIS A 54 -2.31 4.45 5.75
N MET A 55 -2.97 3.74 4.83
CA MET A 55 -2.62 3.69 3.41
C MET A 55 -2.42 5.07 2.81
N TRP A 56 -3.38 5.99 2.97
CA TRP A 56 -3.26 7.31 2.36
C TRP A 56 -2.08 8.12 2.91
N THR A 57 -1.78 7.97 4.20
CA THR A 57 -0.59 8.59 4.81
C THR A 57 0.68 8.00 4.23
N ALA A 58 0.78 6.67 4.16
CA ALA A 58 1.95 5.97 3.62
C ALA A 58 2.16 6.25 2.12
N LEU A 59 1.09 6.29 1.33
CA LEU A 59 1.15 6.62 -0.09
C LEU A 59 1.67 8.04 -0.31
N ASN A 60 1.14 9.03 0.43
CA ASN A 60 1.60 10.42 0.33
C ASN A 60 3.07 10.58 0.76
N GLN A 61 3.49 9.88 1.82
CA GLN A 61 4.90 9.87 2.24
C GLN A 61 5.80 9.25 1.16
N SER A 62 5.36 8.15 0.55
CA SER A 62 6.10 7.47 -0.51
C SER A 62 6.30 8.39 -1.71
N ILE A 63 5.24 9.07 -2.18
CA ILE A 63 5.32 10.07 -3.25
C ILE A 63 6.33 11.17 -2.92
N ALA A 64 6.25 11.74 -1.72
CA ALA A 64 7.13 12.83 -1.30
C ALA A 64 8.60 12.39 -1.25
N LYS A 65 8.87 11.21 -0.68
CA LYS A 65 10.22 10.69 -0.47
C LYS A 65 10.89 10.20 -1.76
N VAL A 66 10.13 9.59 -2.66
CA VAL A 66 10.64 9.19 -3.98
C VAL A 66 11.05 10.41 -4.81
N GLY A 67 10.28 11.50 -4.72
CA GLY A 67 10.54 12.75 -5.45
C GLY A 67 11.64 13.64 -4.86
N ASP A 68 12.03 13.46 -3.59
CA ASP A 68 13.00 14.30 -2.91
C ASP A 68 14.44 13.90 -3.25
N GLY A 69 15.17 14.76 -3.98
CA GLY A 69 16.57 14.57 -4.36
C GLY A 69 17.57 14.44 -3.20
N ALA A 70 17.20 14.88 -1.99
CA ALA A 70 18.07 14.78 -0.81
C ALA A 70 17.98 13.42 -0.09
N VAL A 71 16.96 12.60 -0.41
CA VAL A 71 16.79 11.26 0.18
C VAL A 71 17.84 10.30 -0.37
N ALA A 72 18.53 9.59 0.53
CA ALA A 72 19.53 8.58 0.21
C ALA A 72 18.92 7.44 -0.64
N GLU A 73 19.72 6.85 -1.53
CA GLU A 73 19.22 5.83 -2.48
C GLU A 73 18.53 4.65 -1.79
N ALA A 74 19.07 4.13 -0.70
CA ALA A 74 18.46 3.02 0.03
C ALA A 74 17.08 3.37 0.63
N GLU A 75 16.94 4.58 1.20
CA GLU A 75 15.65 5.07 1.69
C GLU A 75 14.70 5.32 0.51
N ARG A 76 15.18 5.86 -0.61
CA ARG A 76 14.37 6.09 -1.80
C ARG A 76 13.83 4.78 -2.39
N SER A 77 14.65 3.73 -2.44
CA SER A 77 14.22 2.40 -2.90
C SER A 77 13.18 1.77 -1.97
N PHE A 78 13.31 1.95 -0.66
CA PHE A 78 12.29 1.56 0.31
C PHE A 78 10.96 2.28 0.06
N TRP A 79 10.97 3.59 -0.18
CA TRP A 79 9.73 4.32 -0.47
C TRP A 79 9.18 4.02 -1.87
N LEU A 80 10.04 3.68 -2.83
CA LEU A 80 9.63 3.27 -4.17
C LEU A 80 8.89 1.93 -4.16
N SER A 81 9.36 0.94 -3.39
CA SER A 81 8.66 -0.35 -3.27
C SER A 81 7.26 -0.15 -2.66
N PHE A 82 7.15 0.63 -1.59
CA PHE A 82 5.84 0.98 -1.01
C PHE A 82 4.97 1.77 -1.99
N LEU A 83 5.51 2.71 -2.77
CA LEU A 83 4.73 3.45 -3.75
C LEU A 83 4.08 2.51 -4.78
N ILE A 84 4.86 1.61 -5.37
CA ILE A 84 4.37 0.68 -6.40
C ILE A 84 3.31 -0.26 -5.80
N HIS A 85 3.60 -0.84 -4.63
CA HIS A 85 2.70 -1.77 -3.96
C HIS A 85 1.38 -1.11 -3.55
N LEU A 86 1.45 0.04 -2.87
CA LEU A 86 0.26 0.71 -2.33
C LEU A 86 -0.68 1.24 -3.40
N VAL A 87 -0.16 1.57 -4.60
CA VAL A 87 -1.02 1.85 -5.75
C VAL A 87 -1.82 0.60 -6.15
N GLY A 88 -1.20 -0.59 -6.12
CA GLY A 88 -1.90 -1.86 -6.33
C GLY A 88 -2.97 -2.11 -5.28
N ASP A 89 -2.62 -1.99 -3.99
CA ASP A 89 -3.55 -2.14 -2.88
C ASP A 89 -4.74 -1.17 -2.97
N ALA A 90 -4.49 0.10 -3.32
CA ALA A 90 -5.54 1.10 -3.45
C ALA A 90 -6.57 0.78 -4.55
N HIS A 91 -6.19 0.00 -5.56
CA HIS A 91 -7.10 -0.47 -6.62
C HIS A 91 -7.84 -1.76 -6.24
N GLN A 92 -7.43 -2.44 -5.17
CA GLN A 92 -8.10 -3.65 -4.66
C GLN A 92 -9.29 -3.23 -3.77
N PRO A 93 -10.55 -3.53 -4.15
CA PRO A 93 -11.72 -2.94 -3.46
C PRO A 93 -11.84 -3.27 -1.96
N LEU A 94 -11.40 -4.47 -1.54
CA LEU A 94 -11.43 -4.91 -0.14
C LEU A 94 -10.28 -4.34 0.70
N HIS A 95 -9.23 -3.78 0.09
CA HIS A 95 -8.19 -3.05 0.81
C HIS A 95 -8.61 -1.62 1.15
N VAL A 96 -9.69 -1.10 0.54
CA VAL A 96 -10.15 0.28 0.74
C VAL A 96 -11.58 0.37 1.29
N THR A 97 -12.15 -0.73 1.76
CA THR A 97 -13.55 -0.80 2.17
C THR A 97 -13.73 -1.72 3.37
N ASN A 98 -14.52 -1.27 4.36
CA ASN A 98 -14.99 -2.13 5.43
C ASN A 98 -16.53 -2.08 5.53
N LEU A 99 -17.19 -3.24 5.62
CA LEU A 99 -18.64 -3.36 5.66
C LEU A 99 -19.15 -3.12 7.08
N TYR A 100 -20.07 -2.16 7.21
CA TYR A 100 -20.74 -1.86 8.47
C TYR A 100 -22.25 -2.11 8.37
N SER A 101 -22.78 -2.88 9.32
CA SER A 101 -24.21 -3.25 9.42
C SER A 101 -24.57 -3.70 10.84
N ALA A 102 -25.85 -3.95 11.11
CA ALA A 102 -26.26 -4.52 12.40
C ALA A 102 -25.62 -5.89 12.70
N THR A 103 -25.23 -6.65 11.67
CA THR A 103 -24.56 -7.95 11.80
C THR A 103 -23.04 -7.81 11.91
N PHE A 104 -22.48 -6.76 11.32
CA PHE A 104 -21.05 -6.44 11.26
C PHE A 104 -20.86 -4.99 11.74
N PRO A 105 -20.93 -4.73 13.05
CA PRO A 105 -20.92 -3.39 13.59
C PRO A 105 -19.54 -2.71 13.54
#